data_AF-A0A2V7D9I1-F1
#
_entry.id   AF-A0A2V7D9I1-F1
#
_cell.length_a   1.000
_cell.length_b   1.000
_cell.length_c   1.000
_cell.angle_alpha   90.00
_cell.angle_beta   90.00
_cell.angle_gamma   90.00
#
_symmetry.space_group_name_H-M   'P 1'
#
loop_
_entity.id
_entity.type
_entity.pdbx_description
1 polymer ?
#
loop_
_entity_poly.entity_id
_entity_poly.type
_entity_poly.pdbx_seq_one_letter_code
_entity_poly.pdbx_strand_id
1 'polypeptide(L)'
;MRRCLVTAVLAFVILAMLAPPAFAQAPAGPPAPKVTITGTFDQITSAGRNFYDGNFARDNDREWYARTRFRPDFEFAVGRTKAVLAIELDLMYGQGGSNDGGFPGNNSGQPGGFAGGTKSATGGGLDINTDVAGLFEIKWIYTEFDLTGKDSLLPFIPILTVARAGGQPFGTIANYKVYYANGDFAGLDLYSTFTPDIKNHL
;
A
#
# COMPACT_ATOMS: atom_id res chain seq x y z
N MET A 1 34.48 -43.47 30.25
CA MET A 1 34.02 -43.05 28.90
C MET A 1 32.49 -43.12 28.75
N ARG A 2 31.83 -44.29 28.98
CA ARG A 2 30.35 -44.41 28.86
C ARG A 2 29.54 -43.40 29.67
N ARG A 3 29.92 -43.13 30.93
CA ARG A 3 29.18 -42.18 31.80
C ARG A 3 29.23 -40.74 31.24
N CYS A 4 30.40 -40.26 30.82
CA CYS A 4 30.55 -38.93 30.24
C CYS A 4 29.77 -38.77 28.94
N LEU A 5 29.71 -39.83 28.12
CA LEU A 5 29.00 -39.81 26.85
C LEU A 5 27.47 -39.76 27.06
N VAL A 6 26.95 -40.50 28.03
CA VAL A 6 25.52 -40.44 28.41
C VAL A 6 25.17 -39.05 28.95
N THR A 7 26.00 -38.44 29.80
CA THR A 7 25.76 -37.10 30.31
C THR A 7 25.76 -36.04 29.21
N ALA A 8 26.70 -36.13 28.25
CA ALA A 8 26.78 -35.21 27.13
C ALA A 8 25.56 -35.32 26.20
N VAL A 9 25.09 -36.55 25.92
CA VAL A 9 23.88 -36.78 25.12
C VAL A 9 22.64 -36.25 25.83
N LEU A 10 22.51 -36.46 27.14
CA LEU A 10 21.38 -35.94 27.90
C LEU A 10 21.36 -34.40 27.93
N ALA A 11 22.51 -33.77 28.12
CA ALA A 11 22.63 -32.31 28.07
C ALA A 11 22.26 -31.75 26.69
N PHE A 12 22.70 -32.41 25.62
CA PHE A 12 22.35 -32.04 24.25
C PHE A 12 20.85 -32.17 23.98
N VAL A 13 20.21 -33.25 24.44
CA VAL A 13 18.76 -33.45 24.30
C VAL A 13 17.98 -32.38 25.09
N ILE A 14 18.41 -32.06 26.31
CA ILE A 14 17.78 -31.00 27.12
C ILE A 14 17.90 -29.64 26.42
N LEU A 15 19.08 -29.28 25.90
CA LEU A 15 19.29 -28.05 25.13
C LEU A 15 18.44 -28.01 23.86
N ALA A 16 18.37 -29.13 23.11
CA ALA A 16 17.57 -29.23 21.90
C ALA A 16 16.05 -29.16 22.19
N MET A 17 15.58 -29.65 23.34
CA MET A 17 14.17 -29.58 23.75
C MET A 17 13.79 -28.23 24.38
N LEU A 18 14.75 -27.50 24.97
CA LEU A 18 14.54 -26.16 25.53
C LEU A 18 14.78 -25.01 24.55
N ALA A 19 15.45 -25.26 23.42
CA ALA A 19 15.62 -24.25 22.37
C ALA A 19 14.29 -23.78 21.74
N PRO A 20 13.31 -24.66 21.40
CA PRO A 20 12.03 -24.23 20.84
C PRO A 20 11.23 -23.26 21.72
N PRO A 21 11.05 -23.49 23.05
CA PRO A 21 10.33 -22.53 23.90
C PRO A 21 11.11 -21.23 24.13
N ALA A 22 12.44 -21.22 24.05
CA ALA A 22 13.25 -20.00 24.17
C ALA A 22 13.10 -19.07 22.95
N PHE A 23 12.90 -19.62 21.74
CA PHE A 23 12.58 -18.83 20.54
C PHE A 23 11.09 -18.50 20.40
N ALA A 24 10.21 -19.20 21.14
CA ALA A 24 8.78 -18.92 21.20
C ALA A 24 8.41 -17.90 22.29
N GLN A 25 9.37 -17.43 23.09
CA GLN A 25 9.17 -16.27 23.95
C GLN A 25 9.09 -15.02 23.07
N ALA A 26 7.87 -14.67 22.68
CA ALA A 26 7.53 -13.30 22.32
C ALA A 26 8.12 -12.36 23.39
N PRO A 27 8.67 -11.20 23.01
CA PRO A 27 9.30 -10.29 23.97
C PRO A 27 8.37 -10.07 25.16
N ALA A 28 8.85 -10.35 26.37
CA ALA A 28 8.07 -10.38 27.61
C ALA A 28 7.56 -8.99 28.09
N GLY A 29 7.63 -7.98 27.23
CA GLY A 29 7.12 -6.63 27.46
C GLY A 29 5.93 -6.30 26.57
N PRO A 30 5.23 -5.18 26.82
CA PRO A 30 4.24 -4.66 25.89
C PRO A 30 4.85 -4.57 24.48
N PRO A 31 4.10 -4.88 23.41
CA PRO A 31 4.62 -4.76 22.05
C PRO A 31 5.15 -3.34 21.83
N ALA A 32 6.43 -3.22 21.43
CA ALA A 32 7.04 -1.93 21.17
C ALA A 32 6.41 -1.32 19.91
N PRO A 33 6.07 -0.01 19.91
CA PRO A 33 5.65 0.68 18.71
C PRO A 33 6.74 0.61 17.63
N LYS A 34 6.33 0.28 16.40
CA LYS A 34 7.20 0.25 15.23
C LYS A 34 6.61 1.17 14.16
N VAL A 35 7.45 1.99 13.56
CA VAL A 35 7.13 2.74 12.35
C VAL A 35 7.93 2.15 11.21
N THR A 36 7.24 1.79 10.12
CA THR A 36 7.87 1.34 8.87
C THR A 36 7.50 2.34 7.78
N ILE A 37 8.50 2.76 7.01
CA ILE A 37 8.31 3.63 5.85
C ILE A 37 8.73 2.84 4.61
N THR A 38 7.80 2.61 3.71
CA THR A 38 8.02 2.00 2.39
C THR A 38 7.48 2.94 1.31
N GLY A 39 7.44 2.48 0.06
CA GLY A 39 6.82 3.25 -1.02
C GLY A 39 7.48 3.02 -2.37
N THR A 40 7.07 3.84 -3.34
CA THR A 40 7.66 3.88 -4.69
C THR A 40 8.09 5.29 -5.08
N PHE A 41 9.09 5.35 -5.95
CA PHE A 41 9.46 6.56 -6.67
C PHE A 41 9.55 6.21 -8.15
N ASP A 42 8.69 6.82 -8.96
CA ASP A 42 8.59 6.51 -10.38
C ASP A 42 8.91 7.77 -11.20
N GLN A 43 9.85 7.62 -12.13
CA GLN A 43 10.15 8.62 -13.15
C GLN A 43 9.82 8.04 -14.51
N ILE A 44 8.74 8.53 -15.13
CA ILE A 44 8.28 8.05 -16.43
C ILE A 44 8.44 9.17 -17.44
N THR A 45 9.12 8.90 -18.54
CA THR A 45 9.25 9.82 -19.67
C THR A 45 8.50 9.25 -20.87
N SER A 46 7.77 10.10 -21.59
CA SER A 46 6.95 9.73 -22.73
C SER A 46 7.20 10.72 -23.86
N ALA A 47 7.50 10.20 -25.05
CA ALA A 47 7.61 10.99 -26.27
C ALA A 47 6.79 10.31 -27.36
N GLY A 48 6.08 11.10 -28.15
CA GLY A 48 5.17 10.57 -29.15
C GLY A 48 4.90 11.53 -30.28
N ARG A 49 4.16 11.04 -31.27
CA ARG A 49 3.50 11.88 -32.27
C ARG A 49 2.08 12.12 -31.76
N ASN A 50 1.66 13.37 -31.77
CA ASN A 50 0.34 13.77 -31.33
C ASN A 50 -0.69 13.37 -32.38
N PHE A 51 -1.69 12.58 -31.98
CA PHE A 51 -2.86 12.20 -32.78
C PHE A 51 -4.18 12.58 -32.08
N TYR A 52 -4.21 13.63 -31.24
CA TYR A 52 -5.40 13.98 -30.42
C TYR A 52 -6.67 14.25 -31.25
N ASP A 53 -6.55 14.58 -32.54
CA ASP A 53 -7.67 14.78 -33.47
C ASP A 53 -8.03 13.54 -34.32
N GLY A 54 -7.37 12.40 -34.09
CA GLY A 54 -7.59 11.15 -34.83
C GLY A 54 -7.13 11.18 -36.29
N ASN A 55 -6.41 12.23 -36.72
CA ASN A 55 -5.97 12.38 -38.10
C ASN A 55 -4.56 11.81 -38.30
N PHE A 56 -4.49 10.57 -38.77
CA PHE A 56 -3.24 9.86 -39.06
C PHE A 56 -2.38 10.47 -40.17
N ALA A 57 -2.89 11.46 -40.92
CA ALA A 57 -2.14 12.17 -41.96
C ALA A 57 -1.40 13.41 -41.44
N ARG A 58 -1.67 13.85 -40.21
CA ARG A 58 -0.93 14.94 -39.54
C ARG A 58 0.12 14.33 -38.62
N ASP A 59 1.30 14.02 -39.17
CA ASP A 59 2.37 13.30 -38.46
C ASP A 59 3.51 14.21 -37.96
N ASN A 60 3.36 15.53 -38.09
CA ASN A 60 4.40 16.51 -37.77
C ASN A 60 4.39 16.94 -36.29
N ASP A 61 3.25 16.78 -35.60
CA ASP A 61 3.15 17.17 -34.20
C ASP A 61 3.85 16.14 -33.32
N ARG A 62 4.93 16.56 -32.66
CA ARG A 62 5.67 15.74 -31.71
C ARG A 62 5.45 16.30 -30.32
N GLU A 63 5.29 15.42 -29.35
CA GLU A 63 5.16 15.80 -27.96
C GLU A 63 6.13 15.01 -27.10
N TRP A 64 6.56 15.65 -26.01
CA TRP A 64 7.26 15.01 -24.93
C TRP A 64 6.69 15.49 -23.61
N TYR A 65 6.48 14.56 -22.69
CA TYR A 65 6.16 14.85 -21.31
C TYR A 65 6.79 13.81 -20.40
N ALA A 66 6.90 14.14 -19.12
CA ALA A 66 7.35 13.23 -18.11
C ALA A 66 6.47 13.34 -16.87
N ARG A 67 6.53 12.31 -16.04
CA ARG A 67 5.81 12.17 -14.78
C ARG A 67 6.79 11.75 -13.69
N THR A 68 6.76 12.46 -12.58
CA THR A 68 7.46 12.13 -11.34
C THR A 68 6.42 11.82 -10.28
N ARG A 69 6.39 10.56 -9.84
CA ARG A 69 5.54 10.13 -8.74
C ARG A 69 6.38 9.75 -7.54
N PHE A 70 6.08 10.34 -6.40
CA PHE A 70 6.59 9.91 -5.10
C PHE A 70 5.44 9.43 -4.24
N ARG A 71 5.53 8.19 -3.76
CA ARG A 71 4.45 7.54 -3.01
C ARG A 71 5.00 6.87 -1.75
N PRO A 72 5.20 7.61 -0.65
CA PRO A 72 5.57 7.01 0.62
C PRO A 72 4.35 6.38 1.31
N ASP A 73 4.56 5.19 1.87
CA ASP A 73 3.59 4.48 2.70
C ASP A 73 4.14 4.38 4.13
N PHE A 74 3.38 4.85 5.11
CA PHE A 74 3.71 4.83 6.52
C PHE A 74 2.86 3.77 7.23
N GLU A 75 3.50 2.79 7.87
CA GLU A 75 2.85 1.80 8.72
C GLU A 75 3.27 2.02 10.18
N PHE A 76 2.27 2.25 11.04
CA PHE A 76 2.43 2.35 12.49
C PHE A 76 1.87 1.08 13.12
N ALA A 77 2.72 0.24 13.69
CA ALA A 77 2.34 -1.04 14.26
C ALA A 77 2.59 -1.11 15.77
N VAL A 78 1.64 -1.67 16.51
CA VAL A 78 1.78 -2.06 17.92
C VAL A 78 1.25 -3.47 18.07
N GLY A 79 2.17 -4.44 18.19
CA GLY A 79 1.81 -5.86 18.22
C GLY A 79 1.23 -6.31 16.89
N ARG A 80 -0.03 -6.75 16.90
CA ARG A 80 -0.76 -7.21 15.69
C ARG A 80 -1.65 -6.12 15.08
N THR A 81 -1.84 -5.01 15.77
CA THR A 81 -2.62 -3.88 15.28
C THR A 81 -1.72 -2.93 14.51
N LYS A 82 -2.19 -2.43 13.38
CA LYS A 82 -1.48 -1.41 12.62
C LYS A 82 -2.41 -0.37 12.02
N ALA A 83 -1.86 0.83 11.81
CA ALA A 83 -2.46 1.90 11.03
C ALA A 83 -1.56 2.19 9.84
N VAL A 84 -2.15 2.38 8.66
CA VAL A 84 -1.45 2.64 7.41
C VAL A 84 -1.93 3.96 6.83
N LEU A 85 -0.98 4.81 6.43
CA LEU A 85 -1.20 6.02 5.65
C LEU A 85 -0.31 5.97 4.41
N ALA A 86 -0.94 5.92 3.23
CA ALA A 86 -0.26 6.05 1.95
C ALA A 86 -0.56 7.42 1.36
N ILE A 87 0.48 8.14 0.95
CA ILE A 87 0.39 9.45 0.31
C ILE A 87 0.87 9.30 -1.13
N GLU A 88 0.25 10.00 -2.07
CA GLU A 88 0.70 10.09 -3.45
C GLU A 88 0.94 11.56 -3.82
N LEU A 89 2.16 11.84 -4.29
CA LEU A 89 2.53 13.09 -4.94
C LEU A 89 2.85 12.75 -6.40
N ASP A 90 2.07 13.28 -7.33
CA ASP A 90 2.17 12.88 -8.73
C ASP A 90 2.17 14.04 -9.72
N LEU A 91 3.38 14.40 -10.18
CA LEU A 91 3.65 15.57 -11.01
C LEU A 91 3.91 15.19 -12.46
N MET A 92 3.29 15.93 -13.36
CA MET A 92 3.65 15.98 -14.77
C MET A 92 4.57 17.16 -15.06
N TYR A 93 5.42 17.08 -16.09
CA TYR A 93 6.09 18.22 -16.69
C TYR A 93 6.36 18.00 -18.19
N GLY A 94 6.58 19.07 -18.94
CA GLY A 94 6.71 19.04 -20.40
C GLY A 94 5.40 19.43 -21.10
N GLN A 95 5.14 18.87 -22.28
CA GLN A 95 4.00 19.24 -23.12
C GLN A 95 2.68 18.63 -22.59
N GLY A 96 1.97 19.42 -21.79
CA GLY A 96 0.59 19.19 -21.32
C GLY A 96 -0.34 20.33 -21.70
N GLY A 97 -1.60 20.24 -21.29
CA GLY A 97 -2.46 21.42 -21.23
C GLY A 97 -2.12 22.29 -20.02
N SER A 98 -2.80 23.43 -19.90
CA SER A 98 -2.56 24.37 -18.80
C SER A 98 -2.95 23.73 -17.47
N ASN A 99 -2.10 23.74 -16.43
CA ASN A 99 -2.54 23.48 -15.06
C ASN A 99 -1.43 23.74 -14.04
N ASP A 100 -1.73 24.57 -13.03
CA ASP A 100 -0.84 24.98 -11.94
C ASP A 100 -1.23 24.36 -10.58
N GLY A 101 -2.02 23.28 -10.56
CA GLY A 101 -2.27 22.48 -9.37
C GLY A 101 -3.71 22.43 -8.88
N GLY A 102 -3.98 21.35 -8.16
CA GLY A 102 -5.31 20.86 -7.81
C GLY A 102 -5.56 20.70 -6.31
N PHE A 103 -5.35 21.73 -5.47
CA PHE A 103 -6.24 21.96 -4.31
C PHE A 103 -6.18 23.42 -3.81
N PRO A 104 -7.34 24.08 -3.56
CA PRO A 104 -8.69 23.55 -3.73
C PRO A 104 -9.13 23.47 -5.21
N GLY A 105 -8.18 23.46 -6.15
CA GLY A 105 -8.38 23.53 -7.60
C GLY A 105 -8.74 22.25 -8.35
N ASN A 106 -8.84 21.06 -7.73
CA ASN A 106 -9.41 19.88 -8.41
C ASN A 106 -10.80 19.49 -7.88
N ASN A 107 -11.73 20.44 -7.90
CA ASN A 107 -13.15 20.16 -7.64
C ASN A 107 -13.87 19.51 -8.83
N SER A 108 -13.20 19.34 -9.97
CA SER A 108 -13.81 18.85 -11.22
C SER A 108 -13.66 17.34 -11.44
N GLY A 109 -12.81 16.66 -10.65
CA GLY A 109 -12.50 15.24 -10.83
C GLY A 109 -11.73 14.94 -12.13
N GLN A 110 -11.08 15.95 -12.72
CA GLN A 110 -10.32 15.84 -13.97
C GLN A 110 -8.82 15.92 -13.68
N PRO A 111 -7.95 15.20 -14.43
CA PRO A 111 -6.51 15.37 -14.38
C PRO A 111 -6.15 16.84 -14.58
N GLY A 112 -5.57 17.43 -13.53
CA GLY A 112 -5.19 18.83 -13.53
C GLY A 112 -6.32 19.85 -13.48
N GLY A 113 -7.47 19.49 -12.87
CA GLY A 113 -8.50 20.46 -12.51
C GLY A 113 -9.48 20.84 -13.63
N PHE A 114 -9.26 20.45 -14.88
CA PHE A 114 -10.24 20.59 -15.97
C PHE A 114 -9.94 19.66 -17.16
N ALA A 115 -10.91 19.52 -18.08
CA ALA A 115 -10.78 18.66 -19.27
C ALA A 115 -9.64 19.14 -20.19
N GLY A 116 -8.63 18.31 -20.38
CA GLY A 116 -7.45 18.63 -21.18
C GLY A 116 -6.36 19.41 -20.43
N GLY A 117 -6.43 19.53 -19.10
CA GLY A 117 -5.41 20.13 -18.27
C GLY A 117 -4.11 19.32 -18.26
N THR A 118 -4.01 18.26 -17.47
CA THR A 118 -2.82 17.38 -17.49
C THR A 118 -3.08 16.08 -18.24
N LYS A 119 -2.01 15.32 -18.56
CA LYS A 119 -2.17 13.96 -19.11
C LYS A 119 -2.83 13.06 -18.06
N SER A 120 -3.47 11.99 -18.53
CA SER A 120 -4.18 11.04 -17.68
C SER A 120 -3.31 10.50 -16.54
N ALA A 121 -3.93 10.26 -15.38
CA ALA A 121 -3.28 9.75 -14.17
C ALA A 121 -2.12 10.62 -13.66
N THR A 122 -2.36 11.93 -13.56
CA THR A 122 -1.46 12.91 -12.91
C THR A 122 -2.27 13.86 -12.03
N GLY A 123 -1.73 14.26 -10.89
CA GLY A 123 -2.40 15.14 -9.92
C GLY A 123 -2.18 16.63 -10.18
N GLY A 124 -1.09 17.00 -10.86
CA GLY A 124 -0.72 18.37 -11.17
C GLY A 124 0.40 18.48 -12.21
N GLY A 125 0.66 19.68 -12.74
CA GLY A 125 1.68 19.92 -13.77
C GLY A 125 2.66 21.00 -13.34
N LEU A 126 3.96 20.70 -13.37
CA LEU A 126 5.00 21.71 -13.25
C LEU A 126 5.11 22.46 -14.57
N ASP A 127 5.17 23.78 -14.49
CA ASP A 127 5.57 24.62 -15.60
C ASP A 127 6.67 25.62 -15.19
N ILE A 128 7.08 26.48 -16.13
CA ILE A 128 8.20 27.40 -15.94
C ILE A 128 7.85 28.65 -15.13
N ASN A 129 6.56 28.94 -14.95
CA ASN A 129 6.06 30.20 -14.39
C ASN A 129 5.28 30.03 -13.09
N THR A 130 4.84 28.81 -12.74
CA THR A 130 3.97 28.57 -11.60
C THR A 130 4.43 27.39 -10.73
N ASP A 131 4.14 27.50 -9.44
CA ASP A 131 4.29 26.40 -8.49
C ASP A 131 3.02 25.53 -8.48
N VAL A 132 3.18 24.23 -8.21
CA VAL A 132 2.04 23.31 -8.14
C VAL A 132 1.40 23.33 -6.75
N ALA A 133 0.21 23.92 -6.66
CA ALA A 133 -0.55 23.95 -5.41
C ALA A 133 -1.37 22.68 -5.18
N GLY A 134 -1.40 22.18 -3.95
CA GLY A 134 -2.38 21.17 -3.50
C GLY A 134 -2.16 19.73 -3.99
N LEU A 135 -0.94 19.38 -4.39
CA LEU A 135 -0.58 18.04 -4.90
C LEU A 135 -0.41 16.97 -3.80
N PHE A 136 -1.21 17.02 -2.75
CA PHE A 136 -1.11 16.05 -1.66
C PHE A 136 -2.35 15.15 -1.66
N GLU A 137 -2.18 13.92 -2.13
CA GLU A 137 -3.29 12.96 -2.22
C GLU A 137 -3.15 11.88 -1.14
N ILE A 138 -4.22 11.65 -0.37
CA ILE A 138 -4.30 10.47 0.49
C ILE A 138 -4.70 9.31 -0.41
N LYS A 139 -3.74 8.41 -0.64
CA LYS A 139 -3.97 7.22 -1.44
C LYS A 139 -4.80 6.20 -0.66
N TRP A 140 -4.31 5.83 0.52
CA TRP A 140 -4.97 4.93 1.47
C TRP A 140 -4.82 5.46 2.89
N ILE A 141 -5.83 5.23 3.72
CA ILE A 141 -5.80 5.46 5.16
C ILE A 141 -6.70 4.44 5.85
N TYR A 142 -6.09 3.48 6.55
CA TYR A 142 -6.85 2.40 7.18
C TYR A 142 -6.15 1.85 8.42
N THR A 143 -6.91 1.14 9.24
CA THR A 143 -6.38 0.33 10.35
C THR A 143 -6.61 -1.15 10.08
N GLU A 144 -5.69 -2.00 10.54
CA GLU A 144 -5.84 -3.44 10.61
C GLU A 144 -5.72 -3.89 12.07
N PHE A 145 -6.64 -4.75 12.50
CA PHE A 145 -6.64 -5.30 13.84
C PHE A 145 -7.32 -6.67 13.88
N ASP A 146 -6.95 -7.49 14.86
CA ASP A 146 -7.58 -8.79 15.06
C ASP A 146 -8.98 -8.61 15.67
N LEU A 147 -9.99 -8.96 14.88
CA LEU A 147 -11.40 -8.93 15.28
C LEU A 147 -11.75 -10.14 16.14
N THR A 148 -11.28 -11.33 15.77
CA THR A 148 -11.56 -12.60 16.47
C THR A 148 -10.28 -13.40 16.72
N GLY A 149 -10.33 -14.43 17.56
CA GLY A 149 -9.18 -15.26 17.93
C GLY A 149 -8.51 -14.82 19.25
N LYS A 150 -7.47 -15.53 19.68
CA LYS A 150 -6.82 -15.25 20.97
C LYS A 150 -6.28 -13.80 21.00
N ASP A 151 -6.50 -13.11 22.13
CA ASP A 151 -6.07 -11.72 22.38
C ASP A 151 -6.60 -10.68 21.37
N SER A 152 -7.82 -10.91 20.84
CA SER A 152 -8.54 -10.05 19.88
C SER A 152 -9.72 -9.30 20.52
N LEU A 153 -10.47 -8.51 19.73
CA LEU A 153 -11.70 -7.85 20.19
C LEU A 153 -12.82 -8.84 20.60
N LEU A 154 -12.95 -9.97 19.89
CA LEU A 154 -13.95 -11.01 20.10
C LEU A 154 -13.25 -12.37 20.31
N PRO A 155 -12.60 -12.58 21.47
CA PRO A 155 -11.70 -13.71 21.68
C PRO A 155 -12.39 -15.07 21.85
N PHE A 156 -13.71 -15.07 22.02
CA PHE A 156 -14.52 -16.28 22.15
C PHE A 156 -14.80 -16.97 20.80
N ILE A 157 -14.57 -16.29 19.68
CA ILE A 157 -14.65 -16.89 18.34
C ILE A 157 -13.27 -17.48 18.00
N PRO A 158 -13.13 -18.81 17.87
CA PRO A 158 -11.82 -19.48 17.80
C PRO A 158 -11.16 -19.45 16.41
N ILE A 159 -11.72 -18.70 15.47
CA ILE A 159 -11.18 -18.50 14.11
C ILE A 159 -10.55 -17.12 14.10
N LEU A 160 -9.30 -16.99 13.64
CA LEU A 160 -8.67 -15.67 13.50
C LEU A 160 -9.29 -14.93 12.32
N THR A 161 -9.86 -13.77 12.59
CA THR A 161 -10.35 -12.82 11.59
C THR A 161 -9.68 -11.48 11.83
N VAL A 162 -9.02 -10.97 10.80
CA VAL A 162 -8.42 -9.63 10.78
C VAL A 162 -9.42 -8.70 10.11
N ALA A 163 -9.71 -7.56 10.74
CA ALA A 163 -10.52 -6.50 10.14
C ALA A 163 -9.63 -5.39 9.62
N ARG A 164 -9.86 -4.94 8.39
CA ARG A 164 -9.28 -3.74 7.80
C ARG A 164 -10.37 -2.69 7.59
N ALA A 165 -10.26 -1.54 8.24
CA ALA A 165 -11.26 -0.48 8.18
C ALA A 165 -10.64 0.85 7.71
N GLY A 166 -11.21 1.44 6.65
CA GLY A 166 -10.79 2.74 6.11
C GLY A 166 -10.75 2.76 4.57
N GLY A 167 -10.08 3.79 4.02
CA GLY A 167 -9.76 3.88 2.60
C GLY A 167 -8.57 2.97 2.28
N GLN A 168 -8.78 1.93 1.48
CA GLN A 168 -7.87 0.80 1.35
C GLN A 168 -7.80 0.30 -0.11
N PRO A 169 -6.71 -0.35 -0.53
CA PRO A 169 -6.65 -0.96 -1.85
C PRO A 169 -7.50 -2.23 -1.91
N PHE A 170 -8.07 -2.52 -3.09
CA PHE A 170 -8.59 -3.86 -3.37
C PHE A 170 -7.50 -4.92 -3.29
N GLY A 171 -6.30 -4.67 -3.84
CA GLY A 171 -5.18 -5.61 -3.74
C GLY A 171 -5.56 -7.04 -4.17
N THR A 172 -5.52 -7.98 -3.22
CA THR A 172 -5.90 -9.40 -3.43
C THR A 172 -7.34 -9.72 -3.00
N ILE A 173 -8.10 -8.74 -2.48
CA ILE A 173 -9.48 -8.92 -2.02
C ILE A 173 -10.35 -9.33 -3.21
N ALA A 174 -11.12 -10.41 -3.03
CA ALA A 174 -12.02 -10.99 -4.04
C ALA A 174 -11.37 -11.39 -5.38
N ASN A 175 -10.03 -11.41 -5.49
CA ASN A 175 -9.32 -11.61 -6.77
C ASN A 175 -8.83 -13.05 -7.01
N TYR A 176 -9.39 -14.06 -6.34
CA TYR A 176 -8.91 -15.45 -6.45
C TYR A 176 -9.15 -16.09 -7.83
N LYS A 177 -10.11 -15.59 -8.64
CA LYS A 177 -10.38 -16.08 -10.02
C LYS A 177 -10.97 -15.05 -10.99
N VAL A 178 -11.65 -14.02 -10.50
CA VAL A 178 -12.28 -12.97 -11.31
C VAL A 178 -11.87 -11.63 -10.72
N TYR A 179 -11.40 -10.70 -11.56
CA TYR A 179 -11.07 -9.35 -11.12
C TYR A 179 -12.35 -8.53 -10.98
N TYR A 180 -12.80 -8.31 -9.75
CA TYR A 180 -13.97 -7.46 -9.49
C TYR A 180 -13.60 -5.97 -9.48
N ALA A 181 -12.43 -5.65 -8.93
CA ALA A 181 -11.88 -4.30 -8.93
C ALA A 181 -10.37 -4.32 -8.64
N ASN A 182 -9.65 -3.31 -9.15
CA ASN A 182 -8.21 -3.08 -8.91
C ASN A 182 -7.90 -1.72 -8.29
N GLY A 183 -8.94 -0.91 -8.01
CA GLY A 183 -8.80 0.44 -7.45
C GLY A 183 -8.74 0.46 -5.92
N ASP A 184 -9.08 1.62 -5.38
CA ASP A 184 -9.14 1.88 -3.95
C ASP A 184 -10.61 2.03 -3.52
N PHE A 185 -10.95 1.62 -2.30
CA PHE A 185 -12.31 1.73 -1.78
C PHE A 185 -12.31 2.13 -0.30
N ALA A 186 -13.35 2.82 0.14
CA ALA A 186 -13.61 3.03 1.55
C ALA A 186 -14.53 1.92 2.07
N GLY A 187 -14.16 1.26 3.16
CA GLY A 187 -15.00 0.23 3.72
C GLY A 187 -14.34 -0.62 4.80
N LEU A 188 -14.94 -1.78 5.00
CA LEU A 188 -14.48 -2.84 5.89
C LEU A 188 -14.16 -4.07 5.03
N ASP A 189 -12.98 -4.66 5.24
CA ASP A 189 -12.59 -5.99 4.73
C ASP A 189 -12.34 -6.89 5.92
N LEU A 190 -12.98 -8.07 5.93
CA LEU A 190 -12.77 -9.08 6.96
C LEU A 190 -12.06 -10.29 6.36
N TYR A 191 -10.86 -10.54 6.86
CA TYR A 191 -10.03 -11.63 6.40
C TYR A 191 -9.93 -12.74 7.44
N SER A 192 -10.63 -13.85 7.20
CA SER A 192 -10.63 -15.02 8.09
C SER A 192 -9.65 -16.09 7.59
N THR A 193 -8.82 -16.59 8.50
CA THR A 193 -7.90 -17.70 8.24
C THR A 193 -8.42 -18.96 8.92
N PHE A 194 -8.90 -19.93 8.14
CA PHE A 194 -9.46 -21.20 8.65
C PHE A 194 -8.37 -22.25 8.90
N THR A 195 -7.36 -22.29 8.01
CA THR A 195 -6.08 -23.00 8.15
C THR A 195 -4.99 -22.11 7.55
N PRO A 196 -3.69 -22.35 7.78
CA PRO A 196 -2.63 -21.53 7.16
C PRO A 196 -2.79 -21.37 5.63
N ASP A 197 -3.40 -22.37 5.00
CA ASP A 197 -3.55 -22.48 3.54
C ASP A 197 -4.92 -22.00 3.02
N ILE A 198 -5.95 -21.83 3.87
CA ILE A 198 -7.31 -21.47 3.46
C ILE A 198 -7.72 -20.12 4.07
N LYS A 199 -7.93 -19.15 3.17
CA LYS A 199 -8.11 -17.73 3.47
C LYS A 199 -9.35 -17.21 2.77
N ASN A 200 -10.22 -16.50 3.47
CA ASN A 200 -11.47 -15.94 2.92
C ASN A 200 -11.61 -14.44 3.26
N HIS A 201 -12.11 -13.66 2.30
CA HIS A 201 -12.43 -12.24 2.46
C HIS A 201 -13.96 -12.06 2.44
N LEU A 202 -14.48 -11.25 3.36
CA LEU A 202 -15.89 -10.88 3.49
C LEU A 202 -16.05 -9.35 3.49
#